data_AF-A0A1F9YQN9-F1
#
_entry.id   AF-A0A1F9YQN9-F1
#
_cell.length_a   1.000
_cell.length_b   1.000
_cell.length_c   1.000
_cell.angle_alpha   90.00
_cell.angle_beta   90.00
_cell.angle_gamma   90.00
#
_symmetry.space_group_name_H-M   'P 1'
#
loop_
_entity.id
_entity.type
_entity.pdbx_description
1 polymer ?
#
loop_
_entity_poly.entity_id
_entity_poly.type
_entity_poly.pdbx_seq_one_letter_code
_entity_poly.pdbx_strand_id
1 'polypeptide(L)'
;MGGEPLPVFVFGCMSCGKTVSGSEKSCPRCGASFDDVRFECPFCGELVSPGDSRCGRCGTEFSAFAAGVCEASAVDLDGRDMGPPPQDPGPEVVEYECPECGKRVSESDVQCPHCGVRFG
;
A
#
# COMPACT_ATOMS: atom_id res chain seq x y z
N MET A 1 -12.23 -22.14 -20.14
CA MET A 1 -11.86 -20.84 -20.72
C MET A 1 -10.89 -20.19 -19.76
N GLY A 2 -9.61 -20.56 -19.82
CA GLY A 2 -8.56 -19.98 -18.99
C GLY A 2 -8.07 -18.73 -19.69
N GLY A 3 -8.35 -17.56 -19.14
CA GLY A 3 -7.68 -16.34 -19.55
C GLY A 3 -6.30 -16.37 -18.92
N GLU A 4 -5.25 -16.39 -19.74
CA GLU A 4 -3.89 -16.18 -19.25
C GLU A 4 -3.84 -14.81 -18.55
N PRO A 5 -3.32 -14.73 -17.32
CA PRO A 5 -3.26 -13.48 -16.59
C PRO A 5 -2.34 -12.52 -17.35
N LEU A 6 -2.93 -11.44 -17.86
CA LEU A 6 -2.16 -10.38 -18.51
C LEU A 6 -1.21 -9.78 -17.46
N PRO A 7 0.05 -9.46 -17.83
CA PRO A 7 0.99 -8.81 -16.93
C PRO A 7 0.37 -7.53 -16.39
N VAL A 8 0.27 -7.43 -15.06
CA VAL A 8 -0.27 -6.25 -14.39
C VAL A 8 0.85 -5.21 -14.26
N PHE A 9 0.82 -4.18 -15.09
CA PHE A 9 1.80 -3.09 -15.07
C PHE A 9 1.47 -2.09 -13.96
N VAL A 10 2.08 -2.28 -12.80
CA VAL A 10 1.92 -1.38 -11.66
C VAL A 10 2.62 -0.05 -11.93
N PHE A 11 1.89 1.06 -11.86
CA PHE A 11 2.49 2.40 -11.93
C PHE A 11 1.86 3.38 -10.95
N GLY A 12 2.57 4.48 -10.65
CA GLY A 12 2.07 5.54 -9.77
C GLY A 12 1.22 6.55 -10.53
N CYS A 13 0.04 6.90 -10.00
CA CYS A 13 -0.74 8.00 -10.53
C CYS A 13 0.02 9.32 -10.32
N MET A 14 0.39 9.99 -11.41
CA MET A 14 1.10 11.28 -11.38
C MET A 14 0.29 12.42 -10.73
N SER A 15 -1.04 12.29 -10.64
CA SER A 15 -1.90 13.33 -10.05
C SER A 15 -2.02 13.23 -8.53
N CYS A 16 -1.98 12.02 -7.96
CA CYS A 16 -2.19 11.83 -6.51
C CYS A 16 -1.13 10.98 -5.81
N GLY A 17 -0.12 10.48 -6.55
CA GLY A 17 0.99 9.69 -6.03
C GLY A 17 0.64 8.27 -5.61
N LYS A 18 -0.63 7.83 -5.76
CA LYS A 18 -1.05 6.47 -5.37
C LYS A 18 -0.77 5.46 -6.48
N THR A 19 -0.34 4.28 -6.07
CA THR A 19 -0.14 3.12 -6.94
C THR A 19 -1.46 2.65 -7.56
N VAL A 20 -1.44 2.31 -8.83
CA VAL A 20 -2.58 1.74 -9.60
C VAL A 20 -2.14 0.49 -10.37
N SER A 21 -3.09 -0.37 -10.72
CA SER A 21 -2.82 -1.63 -11.45
C SER A 21 -2.48 -1.39 -12.91
N GLY A 22 -2.86 -0.22 -13.44
CA GLY A 22 -2.59 0.20 -14.80
C GLY A 22 -3.51 -0.40 -15.86
N SER A 23 -4.47 -1.22 -15.43
CA SER A 23 -5.53 -1.77 -16.28
C SER A 23 -6.72 -0.81 -16.44
N GLU A 24 -6.83 0.18 -15.55
CA GLU A 24 -7.93 1.15 -15.54
C GLU A 24 -7.68 2.30 -16.53
N LYS A 25 -8.75 2.91 -17.04
CA LYS A 25 -8.66 4.15 -17.85
C LYS A 25 -8.47 5.42 -17.03
N SER A 26 -8.74 5.34 -15.73
CA SER A 26 -8.63 6.46 -14.81
C SER A 26 -8.28 5.97 -13.41
N CYS A 27 -7.67 6.85 -12.63
CA CYS A 27 -7.28 6.54 -11.26
C CYS A 27 -8.54 6.33 -10.40
N PRO A 28 -8.74 5.14 -9.79
CA PRO A 28 -9.91 4.88 -8.95
C PRO A 28 -9.93 5.71 -7.66
N ARG A 29 -8.81 6.36 -7.31
CA ARG A 29 -8.66 7.15 -6.08
C ARG A 29 -8.92 8.65 -6.28
N CYS A 30 -8.49 9.23 -7.40
CA CYS A 30 -8.60 10.67 -7.63
C CYS A 30 -9.33 11.05 -8.93
N GLY A 31 -9.70 10.06 -9.77
CA GLY A 31 -10.41 10.29 -11.03
C GLY A 31 -9.57 10.80 -12.18
N ALA A 32 -8.25 10.98 -12.01
CA ALA A 32 -7.36 11.40 -13.09
C ALA A 32 -7.40 10.40 -14.25
N SER A 33 -7.63 10.87 -15.48
CA SER A 33 -7.59 10.03 -16.68
C SER A 33 -6.15 9.60 -17.00
N PHE A 34 -6.00 8.38 -17.50
CA PHE A 34 -4.74 7.84 -18.00
C PHE A 34 -4.65 7.83 -19.52
N ASP A 35 -5.65 8.37 -20.24
CA ASP A 35 -5.67 8.43 -21.71
C ASP A 35 -4.49 9.21 -22.29
N ASP A 36 -3.97 10.19 -21.54
CA ASP A 36 -2.83 11.04 -21.93
C ASP A 36 -1.48 10.58 -21.34
N VAL A 37 -1.44 9.47 -20.60
CA VAL A 37 -0.18 8.95 -20.06
C VAL A 37 0.64 8.35 -21.19
N ARG A 38 1.91 8.76 -21.27
CA ARG A 38 2.89 8.24 -22.24
C ARG A 38 4.12 7.75 -21.49
N PHE A 39 4.74 6.71 -22.05
CA PHE A 39 5.97 6.11 -21.56
C PHE A 39 7.08 6.32 -22.60
N GLU A 40 8.32 6.42 -22.15
CA GLU A 40 9.45 6.48 -23.07
C GLU A 40 9.83 5.06 -23.52
N CYS A 41 9.98 4.87 -24.82
CA CYS A 41 10.51 3.64 -25.38
C CYS A 41 11.97 3.46 -24.90
N PRO A 42 12.32 2.36 -24.21
CA PRO A 42 13.64 2.18 -23.61
C PRO A 42 14.77 2.04 -24.64
N PHE A 43 14.45 1.86 -25.92
CA PHE A 43 15.44 1.68 -27.00
C PHE A 43 15.70 2.95 -27.80
N CYS A 44 14.71 3.83 -27.95
CA CYS A 44 14.81 5.00 -28.82
C CYS A 44 14.30 6.31 -28.22
N GLY A 45 13.73 6.26 -27.01
CA GLY A 45 13.19 7.42 -26.29
C GLY A 45 11.86 7.96 -26.84
N GLU A 46 11.25 7.32 -27.83
CA GLU A 46 9.96 7.76 -28.37
C GLU A 46 8.83 7.57 -27.35
N LEU A 47 7.89 8.52 -27.31
CA LEU A 47 6.72 8.41 -26.44
C LEU A 47 5.74 7.37 -27.00
N VAL A 48 5.38 6.39 -26.18
CA VAL A 48 4.44 5.31 -26.49
C VAL A 48 3.30 5.28 -25.49
N SER A 49 2.15 4.75 -25.91
CA SER A 49 0.96 4.61 -25.08
C SER A 49 0.96 3.27 -24.35
N PRO A 50 0.34 3.16 -23.15
CA PRO A 50 0.24 1.89 -22.41
C PRO A 50 -0.37 0.73 -23.21
N GLY A 51 -1.20 1.02 -24.21
CA GLY A 51 -1.84 0.01 -25.07
C GLY A 51 -1.05 -0.37 -26.32
N ASP A 52 0.09 0.25 -26.60
CA ASP A 52 0.87 -0.04 -27.80
C ASP A 52 1.57 -1.41 -27.66
N SER A 53 1.46 -2.27 -28.69
CA SER A 53 2.16 -3.55 -28.72
C SER A 53 3.59 -3.45 -29.26
N ARG A 54 3.92 -2.32 -29.92
CA ARG A 54 5.24 -2.03 -30.50
C ARG A 54 5.51 -0.54 -30.58
N CYS A 55 6.78 -0.15 -30.59
CA CYS A 55 7.17 1.23 -30.84
C CYS A 55 6.98 1.59 -32.33
N GLY A 56 6.25 2.66 -32.62
CA GLY A 56 6.05 3.16 -33.99
C GLY A 56 7.33 3.73 -34.66
N ARG A 57 8.36 4.08 -33.88
CA ARG A 57 9.61 4.65 -34.39
C ARG A 57 10.70 3.61 -34.64
N CYS A 58 11.05 2.80 -33.64
CA CYS A 58 12.13 1.81 -33.76
C CYS A 58 11.64 0.38 -34.06
N GLY A 59 10.33 0.13 -34.01
CA GLY A 59 9.74 -1.17 -34.33
C GLY A 59 9.87 -2.24 -33.25
N THR A 60 10.43 -1.93 -32.07
CA THR A 60 10.56 -2.89 -30.98
C THR A 60 9.19 -3.36 -30.49
N GLU A 61 8.98 -4.67 -30.38
CA GLU A 61 7.76 -5.26 -29.81
C GLU A 61 7.85 -5.36 -28.29
N PHE A 62 6.82 -4.88 -27.58
CA PHE A 62 6.80 -4.86 -26.12
C PHE A 62 6.28 -6.18 -25.51
N SER A 63 5.49 -6.93 -26.28
CA SER A 63 4.94 -8.24 -25.88
C SER A 63 6.02 -9.29 -25.58
N ALA A 64 7.18 -9.21 -26.24
CA ALA A 64 8.30 -10.12 -26.00
C ALA A 64 8.85 -10.05 -24.57
N PHE A 65 8.71 -8.91 -23.89
CA PHE A 65 9.20 -8.70 -22.53
C PHE A 65 8.16 -9.05 -21.46
N ALA A 66 6.87 -8.99 -21.82
CA ALA A 66 5.78 -9.48 -20.98
C ALA A 66 5.86 -11.01 -20.75
N ALA A 67 6.30 -11.76 -21.76
CA ALA A 67 6.43 -13.22 -21.67
C ALA A 67 7.58 -13.69 -20.76
N GLY A 68 8.50 -12.80 -20.38
CA GLY A 68 9.63 -13.09 -19.49
C GLY A 68 9.33 -12.92 -18.00
N VAL A 69 8.14 -12.46 -17.63
CA VAL A 69 7.74 -12.29 -16.23
C VAL A 69 7.34 -13.66 -15.69
N CYS A 70 8.23 -14.30 -14.92
CA CYS A 70 7.92 -15.56 -14.26
C CYS A 70 6.77 -15.36 -13.26
N GLU A 71 5.91 -16.38 -13.05
CA GLU A 71 4.83 -16.32 -12.04
C GLU A 71 5.34 -15.93 -10.64
N ALA A 72 6.62 -16.19 -10.34
CA ALA A 72 7.26 -15.77 -9.09
C ALA A 72 7.43 -14.24 -8.95
N SER A 73 7.32 -13.48 -10.04
CA SER A 73 7.32 -12.01 -10.04
C SER A 73 5.91 -11.42 -10.00
N ALA A 74 4.86 -12.25 -9.95
CA ALA A 74 3.51 -11.79 -9.73
C ALA A 74 3.40 -11.24 -8.29
N VAL A 75 3.23 -9.93 -8.18
CA VAL A 75 2.96 -9.25 -6.91
C VAL A 75 1.47 -9.03 -6.78
N ASP A 76 0.90 -9.48 -5.68
CA ASP A 76 -0.50 -9.22 -5.33
C ASP A 76 -0.62 -7.74 -4.91
N LEU A 77 -1.31 -6.95 -5.74
CA LEU A 77 -1.41 -5.50 -5.55
C LEU A 77 -2.43 -5.07 -4.51
N ASP A 78 -3.33 -5.99 -4.14
CA ASP A 78 -4.30 -5.77 -3.07
C ASP A 78 -3.64 -5.83 -1.69
N GLY A 79 -2.33 -6.13 -1.64
CA GLY A 79 -1.60 -6.34 -0.42
C GLY A 79 -2.09 -7.62 0.26
N ARG A 80 -1.22 -8.28 1.03
CA ARG A 80 -1.71 -9.26 2.00
C ARG A 80 -2.80 -8.55 2.79
N ASP A 81 -4.00 -9.15 2.91
CA ASP A 81 -5.04 -8.76 3.86
C ASP A 81 -4.43 -8.80 5.27
N MET A 82 -3.69 -7.76 5.62
CA MET A 82 -3.53 -7.32 6.97
C MET A 82 -4.91 -6.79 7.26
N GLY A 83 -5.68 -7.57 8.03
CA GLY A 83 -7.08 -7.29 8.31
C GLY A 83 -7.33 -5.89 8.89
N PRO A 84 -8.51 -5.63 9.46
CA PRO A 84 -8.84 -4.27 9.92
C PRO A 84 -7.70 -3.71 10.78
N PRO A 85 -7.34 -2.41 10.60
CA PRO A 85 -6.30 -1.78 11.39
C PRO A 85 -6.56 -2.10 12.87
N PRO A 86 -5.50 -2.39 13.67
CA PRO A 86 -5.67 -2.72 15.07
C PRO A 86 -6.61 -1.67 15.68
N GLN A 87 -7.76 -2.16 16.14
CA GLN A 87 -8.75 -1.34 16.80
C GLN A 87 -8.02 -0.68 17.96
N ASP A 88 -8.07 0.65 18.00
CA ASP A 88 -7.55 1.49 19.06
C ASP A 88 -7.72 0.76 20.41
N PRO A 89 -6.63 0.24 21.03
CA PRO A 89 -6.76 -0.30 22.36
C PRO A 89 -7.21 0.91 23.18
N GLY A 90 -8.46 0.86 23.67
CA GLY A 90 -9.05 1.96 24.43
C GLY A 90 -8.10 2.48 25.52
N PRO A 91 -8.40 3.65 26.11
CA PRO A 91 -7.43 4.52 26.76
C PRO A 91 -6.37 3.73 27.53
N GLU A 92 -5.11 3.87 27.11
CA GLU A 92 -3.96 3.22 27.73
C GLU A 92 -4.05 3.45 29.24
N VAL A 93 -4.42 2.42 29.99
CA VAL A 93 -4.47 2.49 31.45
C VAL A 93 -3.02 2.56 31.92
N VAL A 94 -2.55 3.77 32.19
CA VAL A 94 -1.18 3.97 32.68
C VAL A 94 -1.14 3.47 34.12
N GLU A 95 -0.55 2.28 34.31
CA GLU A 95 -0.31 1.69 35.62
C GLU A 95 0.97 2.26 36.22
N TYR A 96 0.88 2.79 37.44
CA TYR A 96 2.01 3.31 38.22
C TYR A 96 2.32 2.37 39.40
N GLU A 97 3.53 2.43 39.95
CA GLU A 97 3.89 1.68 41.16
C GLU A 97 3.72 2.55 42.41
N CYS A 98 3.04 2.02 43.42
CA CYS A 98 2.89 2.68 44.71
C CYS A 98 4.25 2.83 45.40
N PRO A 99 4.70 4.04 45.79
CA PRO A 99 6.02 4.26 46.37
C PRO A 99 6.21 3.59 47.74
N GLU A 100 5.12 3.33 48.47
CA GLU A 100 5.19 2.72 49.81
C GLU A 100 5.28 1.18 49.77
N CYS A 101 4.68 0.52 48.78
CA CYS A 101 4.60 -0.95 48.75
C CYS A 101 4.98 -1.61 47.43
N GLY A 102 5.33 -0.83 46.40
CA GLY A 102 5.78 -1.31 45.09
C GLY A 102 4.71 -2.01 44.24
N LYS A 103 3.44 -2.01 44.67
CA LYS A 103 2.34 -2.63 43.91
C LYS A 103 1.73 -1.66 42.92
N ARG A 104 1.21 -2.19 41.82
CA ARG A 104 0.59 -1.41 40.75
C ARG A 104 -0.70 -0.73 41.21
N VAL A 105 -0.89 0.51 40.77
CA VAL A 105 -2.06 1.36 41.02
C VAL A 105 -2.41 2.14 39.74
N SER A 106 -3.66 2.54 39.60
CA SER A 106 -4.15 3.37 38.51
C SER A 106 -3.98 4.85 38.83
N GLU A 107 -3.87 5.72 37.82
CA GLU A 107 -3.87 7.19 38.01
C GLU A 107 -5.14 7.71 38.72
N SER A 108 -6.26 6.99 38.57
CA SER A 108 -7.54 7.37 39.16
C SER A 108 -7.67 6.94 40.62
N ASP A 109 -6.71 6.16 41.15
CA ASP A 109 -6.71 5.76 42.55
C ASP A 109 -6.31 6.95 43.42
N VAL A 110 -7.20 7.36 44.35
CA VAL A 110 -6.90 8.36 45.40
C VAL A 110 -6.19 7.70 46.60
N GLN A 111 -6.24 6.37 46.66
CA GLN A 111 -5.66 5.58 47.75
C GLN A 111 -5.21 4.21 47.21
N CYS A 112 -4.01 3.77 47.59
CA CYS A 112 -3.49 2.47 47.20
C CYS A 112 -4.37 1.34 47.78
N PRO A 113 -4.98 0.48 46.94
CA PRO A 113 -5.83 -0.62 47.39
C PRO A 113 -5.05 -1.72 48.13
N HIS A 114 -3.72 -1.72 48.03
CA HIS A 114 -2.90 -2.78 48.59
C HIS A 114 -2.25 -2.47 49.94
N CYS A 115 -2.07 -1.19 50.28
CA CYS A 115 -1.45 -0.78 51.54
C CYS A 115 -2.17 0.36 52.25
N GLY A 116 -3.15 1.00 51.58
CA GLY A 116 -3.97 2.05 52.18
C GLY A 116 -3.33 3.43 52.23
N VAL A 117 -2.12 3.64 51.68
CA VAL A 117 -1.56 5.00 51.56
C VAL A 117 -2.44 5.85 50.62
N ARG A 118 -2.69 7.11 50.99
CA ARG A 118 -3.42 8.06 50.14
C ARG A 118 -2.44 8.84 49.28
N PHE A 119 -2.76 8.98 48.00
CA PHE A 119 -2.03 9.84 47.07
C PHE A 119 -2.65 11.23 47.19
N GLY A 120 -1.86 12.21 47.61
CA GLY A 120 -2.31 13.57 47.94
C GLY A 120 -1.40 14.63 47.35
#